data_AF-A0A564Q8C6-F1
#
_entry.id   AF-A0A564Q8C6-F1
#
_cell.length_a   1.000
_cell.length_b   1.000
_cell.length_c   1.000
_cell.angle_alpha   90.00
_cell.angle_beta   90.00
_cell.angle_gamma   90.00
#
_symmetry.space_group_name_H-M   'P 1'
#
loop_
_entity.id
_entity.type
_entity.pdbx_description
1 polymer ?
#
loop_
_entity_poly.entity_id
_entity_poly.type
_entity_poly.pdbx_seq_one_letter_code
_entity_poly.pdbx_strand_id
1 'polypeptide(L)' 'MIGPYCLELACTDKLELFLFEVSARIVAGTTVGIPGSPYAYLRHGKELSMGRRIAMEIKRAAEENELKEVIS' A
#
# COMPACT_ATOMS: atom_id res chain seq x y z
N MET A 1 -10.11 3.91 -6.10
CA MET A 1 -9.35 4.32 -4.90
C MET A 1 -7.94 4.62 -5.34
N ILE A 2 -7.44 5.83 -5.08
CA ILE A 2 -6.12 6.27 -5.52
C ILE A 2 -5.13 6.06 -4.37
N GLY A 3 -4.04 5.34 -4.63
CA GLY A 3 -2.94 5.21 -3.67
C GLY A 3 -3.19 4.24 -2.49
N PRO A 4 -2.28 4.25 -1.50
CA PRO A 4 -2.32 3.33 -0.37
C PRO A 4 -3.32 3.78 0.71
N TYR A 5 -3.84 2.80 1.44
CA TYR A 5 -4.61 3.00 2.66
C TYR A 5 -4.23 1.94 3.70
N CYS A 6 -4.58 2.17 4.96
CA CYS A 6 -4.41 1.22 6.04
C CYS A 6 -5.70 1.09 6.84
N LEU A 7 -6.03 -0.15 7.20
CA LEU A 7 -7.06 -0.48 8.18
C LEU A 7 -6.34 -0.83 9.48
N GLU A 8 -6.58 -0.05 10.53
CA GLU A 8 -5.97 -0.25 11.83
C GLU A 8 -6.94 -1.02 12.72
N LEU A 9 -6.55 -2.24 13.06
CA LEU A 9 -7.45 -3.22 13.68
C LEU A 9 -6.79 -3.95 14.86
N ALA A 10 -7.62 -4.35 15.81
CA ALA A 10 -7.27 -5.27 16.89
C ALA A 10 -7.82 -6.66 16.58
N CYS A 11 -7.06 -7.71 16.87
CA CYS A 11 -7.50 -9.11 16.74
C CYS A 11 -7.80 -9.66 18.14
N THR A 12 -9.01 -10.21 18.35
CA THR A 12 -9.37 -10.83 19.64
C THR A 12 -8.82 -12.25 19.77
N ASP A 13 -8.91 -12.80 20.98
CA ASP A 13 -8.63 -14.20 21.28
C ASP A 13 -9.55 -15.19 20.53
N LYS A 14 -10.69 -14.72 20.04
CA LYS A 14 -11.63 -15.45 19.18
C LYS A 14 -11.39 -15.25 17.68
N LEU A 15 -10.28 -14.61 17.29
CA LEU A 15 -9.94 -14.30 15.90
C LEU A 15 -10.92 -13.34 15.21
N GLU A 16 -11.56 -12.46 15.97
CA GLU A 16 -12.39 -11.39 15.41
C GLU A 16 -11.54 -10.14 15.18
N LEU A 17 -11.74 -9.48 14.04
CA LEU A 17 -11.03 -8.24 13.69
C LEU A 17 -11.91 -7.03 13.98
N PHE A 18 -11.46 -6.18 14.90
CA PHE A 18 -12.12 -4.92 15.25
C PHE A 18 -11.38 -3.75 14.61
N LEU A 19 -11.99 -3.17 13.57
CA LEU A 19 -11.50 -1.94 12.93
C LEU A 19 -11.79 -0.74 13.83
N PHE A 20 -10.76 0.03 14.17
CA PHE A 20 -10.93 1.26 14.97
C PHE A 20 -10.49 2.52 14.24
N GLU A 21 -9.62 2.42 13.22
CA GLU A 21 -9.20 3.57 12.41
C GLU A 21 -8.96 3.19 10.95
N VAL A 22 -9.21 4.15 10.05
CA VAL A 22 -8.88 4.07 8.63
C VAL A 22 -7.96 5.22 8.25
N SER A 23 -6.75 4.89 7.82
CA SER A 23 -5.79 5.84 7.27
C SER A 23 -5.87 5.84 5.74
N ALA A 24 -6.43 6.89 5.14
CA ALA A 24 -6.58 7.04 3.68
C ALA A 24 -5.29 7.51 2.95
N ARG A 25 -4.13 7.09 3.45
CA ARG A 25 -2.80 7.44 2.96
C ARG A 25 -1.77 6.41 3.42
N ILE A 26 -0.52 6.59 3.00
CA ILE A 26 0.60 5.79 3.50
C ILE A 26 0.76 5.97 5.02
N VAL A 27 1.09 4.88 5.72
CA VAL A 27 1.33 4.85 7.17
C VAL A 27 2.78 4.47 7.49
N ALA A 28 3.25 4.86 8.67
CA ALA A 28 4.62 4.60 9.13
C ALA A 28 4.96 3.10 9.17
N GLY A 29 3.97 2.22 9.41
CA GLY A 29 4.17 0.76 9.41
C GLY A 29 4.71 0.20 8.09
N THR A 30 4.54 0.91 6.96
CA THR A 30 5.08 0.49 5.66
C THR A 30 6.61 0.54 5.59
N THR A 31 7.27 1.31 6.47
CA THR A 31 8.74 1.40 6.55
C THR A 31 9.38 0.08 6.98
N VAL A 32 8.69 -0.74 7.77
CA VAL A 32 9.16 -2.08 8.18
C VAL A 32 9.31 -3.01 6.98
N GLY A 33 8.54 -2.78 5.92
CA GLY A 33 8.59 -3.56 4.67
C GLY A 33 9.60 -3.04 3.65
N ILE A 34 10.64 -2.30 4.06
CA ILE A 34 11.74 -1.89 3.18
C ILE A 34 12.89 -2.92 3.35
N PRO A 35 13.45 -3.48 2.26
CA PRO A 35 13.22 -3.12 0.86
C PRO A 35 11.99 -3.79 0.21
N GLY A 36 11.38 -4.78 0.87
CA GLY A 36 10.11 -5.40 0.48
C GLY A 36 9.44 -6.11 1.66
N SER A 37 8.15 -6.42 1.52
CA SER A 37 7.44 -7.28 2.47
C SER A 37 7.33 -8.71 1.94
N PRO A 38 7.14 -9.73 2.80
CA PRO A 38 6.87 -11.10 2.35
C PRO A 38 5.71 -11.16 1.35
N TYR A 39 4.64 -10.40 1.60
CA TYR A 39 3.48 -10.31 0.72
C TYR A 39 3.82 -9.70 -0.65
N ALA A 40 4.57 -8.60 -0.68
CA ALA A 40 4.97 -7.95 -1.92
C ALA A 40 5.90 -8.86 -2.74
N TYR A 41 6.81 -9.58 -2.09
CA TYR A 41 7.72 -10.51 -2.74
C TYR A 41 6.97 -11.70 -3.36
N LEU A 42 6.04 -12.32 -2.63
CA LEU A 42 5.21 -13.42 -3.16
C LEU A 42 4.44 -13.00 -4.42
N ARG A 43 3.98 -11.74 -4.49
CA ARG A 43 3.19 -11.26 -5.63
C ARG A 43 4.03 -10.82 -6.83
N HIS A 44 5.20 -10.23 -6.59
CA HIS A 44 5.98 -9.52 -7.62
C HIS A 44 7.36 -10.15 -7.89
N GLY A 45 7.80 -11.11 -7.09
CA GLY A 45 9.10 -11.77 -7.21
C GLY A 45 10.30 -10.84 -6.97
N LYS A 46 10.09 -9.65 -6.42
CA LYS A 46 11.13 -8.63 -6.23
C LYS A 46 10.84 -7.75 -5.02
N GLU A 47 11.88 -7.11 -4.51
CA GLU A 47 11.80 -6.13 -3.43
C GLU A 47 10.95 -4.92 -3.85
N LEU A 48 9.86 -4.69 -3.12
CA LEU A 48 8.90 -3.64 -3.41
C LEU A 48 8.37 -3.04 -2.10
N SER A 49 8.87 -1.86 -1.76
CA SER A 49 8.31 -1.01 -0.70
C SER A 49 7.03 -0.31 -1.17
N MET A 50 6.23 0.18 -0.23
CA MET A 50 5.01 0.94 -0.58
C MET A 50 5.34 2.24 -1.33
N GLY A 51 6.42 2.94 -0.95
CA GLY A 51 6.89 4.12 -1.69
C GLY A 51 7.27 3.78 -3.14
N ARG A 52 7.97 2.66 -3.35
CA ARG A 52 8.30 2.18 -4.71
C ARG A 52 7.04 1.83 -5.50
N ARG A 53 6.03 1.22 -4.86
CA ARG A 53 4.74 0.89 -5.48
C ARG A 53 3.97 2.14 -5.92
N ILE A 54 3.97 3.22 -5.13
CA ILE A 54 3.36 4.51 -5.51
C ILE A 54 4.08 5.10 -6.72
N ALA A 55 5.41 5.15 -6.70
CA ALA A 55 6.19 5.67 -7.83
C ALA A 55 5.96 4.87 -9.12
N MET A 56 5.79 3.55 -9.03
CA MET A 56 5.43 2.70 -10.17
C MET A 56 4.06 3.04 -10.75
N GLU A 57 3.06 3.38 -9.93
CA GLU A 57 1.74 3.78 -10.41
C GLU A 57 1.79 5.11 -11.16
N ILE A 58 2.49 6.10 -10.58
CA ILE A 58 2.68 7.42 -11.21
C ILE A 58 3.39 7.25 -12.56
N LYS A 59 4.44 6.43 -12.62
CA LYS A 59 5.15 6.14 -13.87
C LYS A 59 4.23 5.49 -14.91
N ARG A 60 3.45 4.47 -14.52
CA ARG A 60 2.53 3.78 -15.44
C ARG A 60 1.48 4.76 -15.99
N ALA A 61 0.84 5.53 -15.12
CA ALA A 61 -0.17 6.51 -15.51
C ALA A 61 0.39 7.60 -16.44
N ALA A 62 1.65 8.03 -16.23
CA ALA A 62 2.32 8.95 -17.14
C ALA A 62 2.60 8.31 -18.51
N GLU A 63 3.03 7.05 -18.55
CA GLU A 63 3.27 6.29 -19.79
C GLU A 63 1.98 6.00 -20.57
N GLU A 64 0.86 5.80 -19.87
CA GLU A 64 -0.47 5.52 -20.44
C GLU A 64 -1.27 6.81 -20.75
N ASN A 65 -0.71 7.99 -20.48
CA ASN A 65 -1.39 9.29 -20.60
C ASN A 65 -2.67 9.41 -19.73
N GLU A 66 -2.71 8.66 -18.64
CA GLU A 66 -3.80 8.58 -17.65
C GLU A 66 -3.42 9.29 -16.33
N LEU A 67 -2.43 10.17 -16.34
CA LEU A 67 -1.92 10.80 -15.11
C LEU A 67 -3.02 11.51 -14.30
N LYS A 68 -4.04 12.05 -14.97
CA LYS A 68 -5.21 12.71 -14.33
C LYS A 68 -6.03 11.79 -13.44
N GLU A 69 -5.96 10.47 -13.63
CA GLU A 69 -6.71 9.49 -12.84
C GLU A 69 -6.04 9.19 -11.48
N VAL A 70 -4.77 9.58 -11.31
CA VAL A 70 -3.98 9.25 -10.11
C VAL A 70 -3.49 10.48 -9.33
N ILE A 71 -3.82 11.68 -9.81
CA ILE A 71 -3.56 12.95 -9.15
C ILE A 71 -4.87 13.68 -8.92
N SER A 72 -4.94 14.47 -7.85
CA SER A 72 -6.11 15.28 -7.48
C SER A 72 -5.67 16.67 -7.08
#